data_AF-A0A953RM23-F1
#
_entry.id   AF-A0A953RM23-F1
#
_cell.length_a   1.000
_cell.length_b   1.000
_cell.length_c   1.000
_cell.angle_alpha   90.00
_cell.angle_beta   90.00
_cell.angle_gamma   90.00
#
_symmetry.space_group_name_H-M   'P 1'
#
loop_
_entity.id
_entity.type
_entity.pdbx_description
1 polymer ?
#
loop_
_entity_poly.entity_id
_entity_poly.type
_entity_poly.pdbx_seq_one_letter_code
_entity_poly.pdbx_strand_id
1 'polypeptide(L)'
;MASDFTIIQPVRQRFGDGPPTQFEVYFENDAPFVGRAKDFPFSCPNIDLKAMGLLQFESLGVTAGGITNYGNARNILQINGNDIPGGITPGPAIEDLSEKYPLIPIWKSHSLIVPQYVLREENVLHIEAVKMAIAIEETYDTFIIDNIVVFFKTNAQGHGRGGEVVSSGTLKS
;
A
#
# COMPACT_ATOMS: atom_id res chain seq x y z
N MET A 1 0.17 -0.79 27.99
CA MET A 1 0.30 -0.01 26.75
C MET A 1 -1.02 -0.09 26.02
N ALA A 2 -1.57 1.06 25.60
CA ALA A 2 -2.73 1.05 24.71
C ALA A 2 -2.26 0.78 23.27
N SER A 3 -3.20 0.40 22.40
CA SER A 3 -2.95 0.31 20.96
C SER A 3 -3.79 1.38 20.28
N ASP A 4 -3.24 1.96 19.22
CA ASP A 4 -3.92 2.95 18.38
C ASP A 4 -3.65 2.65 16.91
N PHE A 5 -4.28 3.38 16.00
CA PHE A 5 -4.11 3.21 14.56
C PHE A 5 -4.18 4.53 13.80
N THR A 6 -3.56 4.54 12.62
CA THR A 6 -3.63 5.63 11.67
C THR A 6 -4.01 5.08 10.31
N ILE A 7 -5.02 5.69 9.68
CA ILE A 7 -5.38 5.43 8.29
C ILE A 7 -4.49 6.31 7.41
N ILE A 8 -3.65 5.67 6.59
CA ILE A 8 -2.68 6.35 5.72
C ILE A 8 -3.31 6.68 4.36
N GLN A 9 -4.09 5.74 3.82
CA GLN A 9 -4.74 5.88 2.52
C GLN A 9 -6.13 5.21 2.59
N PRO A 10 -7.23 5.98 2.56
CA PRO A 10 -8.58 5.43 2.60
C PRO A 10 -9.18 5.11 1.22
N VAL A 11 -8.48 5.47 0.13
CA VAL A 11 -8.99 5.32 -1.25
C VAL A 11 -7.99 4.60 -2.12
N ARG A 12 -8.44 3.70 -3.00
CA ARG A 12 -7.61 2.97 -3.97
C ARG A 12 -6.67 3.88 -4.75
N GLN A 13 -5.44 3.44 -5.01
CA GLN A 13 -4.49 4.17 -5.86
C GLN A 13 -3.72 3.20 -6.74
N ARG A 14 -3.51 3.59 -8.01
CA ARG A 14 -2.84 2.79 -9.03
C ARG A 14 -1.40 3.27 -9.23
N PHE A 15 -0.48 2.34 -9.19
CA PHE A 15 0.96 2.52 -9.42
C PHE A 15 1.38 1.87 -10.74
N GLY A 16 2.44 2.41 -11.35
CA GLY A 16 3.04 1.86 -12.58
C GLY A 16 3.49 2.94 -13.55
N ASP A 17 3.77 2.57 -14.79
CA ASP A 17 4.26 3.46 -15.85
C ASP A 17 3.37 3.54 -17.10
N GLY A 18 2.37 2.65 -17.22
CA GLY A 18 1.47 2.59 -18.36
C GLY A 18 0.06 3.13 -18.08
N PRO A 19 -0.72 3.42 -19.14
CA PRO A 19 -2.17 3.49 -18.99
C PRO A 19 -2.68 2.17 -18.38
N PRO A 20 -3.79 2.19 -17.64
CA PRO A 20 -4.39 0.95 -17.12
C PRO A 20 -4.48 -0.10 -18.22
N THR A 21 -4.13 -1.35 -17.91
CA THR A 21 -4.39 -2.45 -18.83
C THR A 21 -5.90 -2.55 -19.03
N GLN A 22 -6.33 -3.31 -20.02
CA GLN A 22 -7.76 -3.51 -20.23
C GLN A 22 -8.43 -4.03 -18.94
N PHE A 23 -7.76 -4.86 -18.14
CA PHE A 23 -8.30 -5.29 -16.87
C PHE A 23 -8.59 -4.11 -15.92
N GLU A 24 -7.62 -3.23 -15.62
CA GLU A 24 -7.88 -2.12 -14.70
C GLU A 24 -8.89 -1.11 -15.27
N VAL A 25 -8.95 -0.94 -16.61
CA VAL A 25 -10.00 -0.12 -17.25
C VAL A 25 -11.39 -0.70 -17.03
N TYR A 26 -11.55 -2.03 -17.08
CA TYR A 26 -12.87 -2.66 -16.99
C TYR A 26 -13.34 -2.90 -15.56
N PHE A 27 -12.43 -3.21 -14.63
CA PHE A 27 -12.79 -3.64 -13.27
C PHE A 27 -12.45 -2.63 -12.16
N GLU A 28 -11.47 -1.76 -12.37
CA GLU A 28 -10.96 -0.84 -11.33
C GLU A 28 -10.69 0.56 -11.90
N ASN A 29 -11.59 1.05 -12.77
CA ASN A 29 -11.43 2.32 -13.49
C ASN A 29 -11.31 3.52 -12.53
N ASP A 30 -11.96 3.43 -11.38
CA ASP A 30 -12.09 4.52 -10.42
C ASP A 30 -10.83 4.74 -9.56
N ALA A 31 -9.85 3.81 -9.59
CA ALA A 31 -8.59 3.97 -8.87
C ALA A 31 -7.72 5.06 -9.53
N PRO A 32 -7.45 6.21 -8.86
CA PRO A 32 -6.64 7.27 -9.44
C PRO A 32 -5.21 6.80 -9.68
N PHE A 33 -4.67 7.15 -10.84
CA PHE A 33 -3.28 6.89 -11.17
C PHE A 33 -2.36 7.89 -10.48
N VAL A 34 -1.37 7.38 -9.75
CA VAL A 34 -0.42 8.21 -8.98
C VAL A 34 1.01 8.17 -9.53
N GLY A 35 1.23 7.50 -10.66
CA GLY A 35 2.55 7.32 -11.24
C GLY A 35 3.29 6.11 -10.66
N ARG A 36 4.62 6.13 -10.76
CA ARG A 36 5.46 5.00 -10.35
C ARG A 36 5.70 4.95 -8.86
N ALA A 37 5.71 6.10 -8.19
CA ALA A 37 6.03 6.22 -6.79
C ALA A 37 5.15 7.25 -6.12
N LYS A 38 4.85 7.04 -4.84
CA LYS A 38 4.13 8.02 -4.02
C LYS A 38 4.51 7.92 -2.55
N ASP A 39 4.60 9.09 -1.94
CA ASP A 39 4.80 9.28 -0.52
C ASP A 39 3.48 9.63 0.16
N PHE A 40 3.24 9.01 1.31
CA PHE A 40 2.08 9.23 2.16
C PHE A 40 2.54 9.67 3.55
N PRO A 41 2.44 10.97 3.88
CA PRO A 41 2.66 11.45 5.23
C PRO A 41 1.59 10.91 6.19
N PHE A 42 1.98 10.47 7.38
CA PHE A 42 1.04 10.04 8.42
C PHE A 42 1.63 10.19 9.83
N SER A 43 0.75 10.39 10.81
CA SER A 43 1.16 10.61 12.20
C SER A 43 0.86 9.39 13.07
N CYS A 44 1.72 9.08 14.04
CA CYS A 44 1.48 8.09 15.11
C CYS A 44 1.68 8.76 16.49
N PRO A 45 0.67 9.47 17.01
CA PRO A 45 0.80 10.23 18.25
C PRO A 45 1.16 9.34 19.44
N ASN A 46 2.08 9.80 20.30
CA ASN A 46 2.49 9.10 21.52
C ASN A 46 3.04 7.67 21.30
N ILE A 47 3.58 7.38 20.11
CA ILE A 47 4.15 6.08 19.75
C ILE A 47 5.18 5.58 20.78
N ASP A 48 5.07 4.31 21.17
CA ASP A 48 6.14 3.59 21.85
C ASP A 48 7.14 3.06 20.82
N LEU A 49 8.29 3.74 20.69
CA LEU A 49 9.33 3.40 19.72
C LEU A 49 9.94 2.01 19.94
N LYS A 50 9.80 1.43 21.14
CA LYS A 50 10.33 0.10 21.48
C LYS A 50 9.36 -1.03 21.11
N ALA A 51 8.13 -0.70 20.76
CA ALA A 51 7.14 -1.66 20.28
C ALA A 51 7.21 -1.81 18.77
N MET A 52 6.87 -3.01 18.28
CA MET A 52 6.62 -3.23 16.85
C MET A 52 5.22 -2.73 16.48
N GLY A 53 5.07 -2.31 15.23
CA GLY A 53 3.78 -1.98 14.62
C GLY A 53 3.28 -3.08 13.67
N LEU A 54 2.06 -2.89 13.17
CA LEU A 54 1.46 -3.72 12.13
C LEU A 54 0.96 -2.83 11.00
N LEU A 55 1.44 -3.05 9.78
CA LEU A 55 0.96 -2.41 8.56
C LEU A 55 0.01 -3.37 7.83
N GLN A 56 -1.22 -2.92 7.57
CA GLN A 56 -2.22 -3.66 6.81
C GLN A 56 -2.64 -2.86 5.59
N PHE A 57 -2.82 -3.55 4.46
CA PHE A 57 -3.33 -2.99 3.21
C PHE A 57 -3.77 -4.11 2.29
N GLU A 58 -4.44 -3.77 1.21
CA GLU A 58 -4.82 -4.71 0.16
C GLU A 58 -4.12 -4.33 -1.14
N SER A 59 -3.84 -5.32 -1.97
CA SER A 59 -3.24 -5.13 -3.28
C SER A 59 -3.96 -5.93 -4.35
N LEU A 60 -3.99 -5.40 -5.57
CA LEU A 60 -4.48 -6.08 -6.77
C LEU A 60 -3.44 -5.96 -7.89
N GLY A 61 -3.24 -7.02 -8.66
CA GLY A 61 -2.42 -6.98 -9.87
C GLY A 61 -0.91 -6.97 -9.66
N VAL A 62 -0.41 -7.09 -8.42
CA VAL A 62 1.03 -7.15 -8.14
C VAL A 62 1.65 -8.35 -8.84
N THR A 63 2.62 -8.11 -9.72
CA THR A 63 3.37 -9.18 -10.39
C THR A 63 4.84 -9.25 -9.96
N ALA A 64 5.44 -8.13 -9.52
CA ALA A 64 6.85 -8.05 -9.12
C ALA A 64 7.20 -9.04 -8.00
N GLY A 65 8.34 -9.72 -8.13
CA GLY A 65 8.78 -10.76 -7.21
C GLY A 65 8.14 -12.14 -7.40
N GLY A 66 7.34 -12.32 -8.46
CA GLY A 66 6.84 -13.62 -8.92
C GLY A 66 7.89 -14.46 -9.66
N ILE A 67 7.63 -15.77 -9.77
CA ILE A 67 8.56 -16.78 -10.33
C ILE A 67 8.87 -16.53 -11.82
N THR A 68 7.95 -15.89 -12.54
CA THR A 68 8.05 -15.64 -13.99
C THR A 68 8.87 -14.42 -14.35
N ASN A 69 9.30 -13.62 -13.36
CA ASN A 69 10.04 -12.39 -13.62
C ASN A 69 11.53 -12.69 -13.65
N TYR A 70 12.21 -12.23 -14.71
CA TYR A 70 13.66 -12.41 -14.88
C TYR A 70 14.52 -11.61 -13.87
N GLY A 71 13.88 -10.99 -12.87
CA GLY A 71 14.51 -10.50 -11.66
C GLY A 71 13.56 -10.70 -10.49
N ASN A 72 14.07 -11.19 -9.36
CA ASN A 72 13.30 -11.31 -8.10
C ASN A 72 13.03 -9.93 -7.44
N ALA A 73 13.08 -8.84 -8.21
CA ALA A 73 12.83 -7.49 -7.75
C ALA A 73 11.36 -7.39 -7.31
N ARG A 74 11.14 -6.82 -6.12
CA ARG A 74 9.82 -6.54 -5.57
C ARG A 74 9.59 -5.04 -5.57
N ASN A 75 8.33 -4.63 -5.65
CA ASN A 75 7.97 -3.23 -5.43
C ASN A 75 8.46 -2.78 -4.05
N ILE A 76 8.84 -1.51 -3.97
CA ILE A 76 9.40 -0.91 -2.77
C ILE A 76 8.25 -0.53 -1.83
N LEU A 77 8.43 -0.89 -0.55
CA LEU A 77 7.53 -0.53 0.53
C LEU A 77 8.38 -0.14 1.73
N GLN A 78 8.42 1.16 2.01
CA GLN A 78 9.30 1.71 3.02
C GLN A 78 8.55 2.64 3.97
N ILE A 79 8.93 2.64 5.25
CA ILE A 79 8.53 3.68 6.19
C ILE A 79 9.79 4.40 6.65
N ASN A 80 9.82 5.72 6.50
CA ASN A 80 10.97 6.56 6.86
C ASN A 80 12.28 6.06 6.23
N GLY A 81 12.22 5.56 4.99
CA GLY A 81 13.35 5.00 4.25
C GLY A 81 13.81 3.60 4.70
N ASN A 82 13.08 2.94 5.61
CA ASN A 82 13.37 1.57 6.03
C ASN A 82 12.43 0.60 5.31
N ASP A 83 12.99 -0.44 4.69
CA ASP A 83 12.21 -1.50 4.06
C ASP A 83 11.32 -2.22 5.09
N ILE A 84 10.06 -2.41 4.74
CA ILE A 84 9.13 -3.19 5.55
C ILE A 84 9.29 -4.68 5.20
N PRO A 85 9.68 -5.54 6.17
CA PRO A 85 9.81 -6.97 5.93
C PRO A 85 8.56 -7.59 5.33
N GLY A 86 8.75 -8.48 4.35
CA GLY A 86 7.68 -9.07 3.56
C GLY A 86 7.38 -8.27 2.29
N GLY A 87 7.33 -6.94 2.39
CA GLY A 87 7.09 -6.02 1.27
C GLY A 87 5.75 -6.27 0.55
N ILE A 88 5.63 -5.71 -0.64
CA ILE A 88 4.49 -5.99 -1.53
C ILE A 88 4.81 -7.26 -2.32
N THR A 89 3.94 -8.27 -2.20
CA THR A 89 4.17 -9.60 -2.80
C THR A 89 3.09 -9.96 -3.82
N PRO A 90 3.43 -10.74 -4.87
CA PRO A 90 2.50 -11.09 -5.94
C PRO A 90 1.16 -11.64 -5.45
N GLY A 91 0.09 -11.23 -6.12
CA GLY A 91 -1.27 -11.68 -5.86
C GLY A 91 -1.65 -12.93 -6.67
N PRO A 92 -2.68 -13.68 -6.25
CA PRO A 92 -3.27 -14.70 -7.09
C PRO A 92 -4.01 -14.08 -8.28
N ALA A 93 -4.15 -14.87 -9.35
CA ALA A 93 -5.01 -14.57 -10.48
C ALA A 93 -5.79 -15.82 -10.88
N ILE A 94 -7.00 -15.64 -11.42
CA ILE A 94 -7.80 -16.72 -12.00
C ILE A 94 -7.73 -16.64 -13.52
N GLU A 95 -7.73 -17.80 -14.18
CA GLU A 95 -7.88 -17.87 -15.63
C GLU A 95 -9.29 -17.42 -16.02
N ASP A 96 -9.38 -16.53 -17.00
CA ASP A 96 -10.66 -16.18 -17.61
C ASP A 96 -10.88 -17.00 -18.90
N LEU A 97 -11.86 -17.89 -18.79
CA LEU A 97 -12.23 -18.86 -19.82
C LEU A 97 -12.96 -18.22 -21.01
N SER A 98 -13.24 -16.91 -20.97
CA SER A 98 -13.88 -16.17 -22.07
C SER A 98 -12.91 -15.71 -23.15
N GLU A 99 -11.60 -16.02 -23.03
CA GLU A 99 -10.50 -15.60 -23.90
C GLU A 99 -10.27 -14.07 -23.97
N LYS A 100 -11.13 -13.28 -23.30
CA LYS A 100 -11.06 -11.82 -23.33
C LYS A 100 -9.93 -11.28 -22.45
N TYR A 101 -9.70 -11.92 -21.30
CA TYR A 101 -8.55 -11.66 -20.44
C TYR A 101 -7.90 -12.99 -20.08
N PRO A 102 -6.60 -13.21 -20.32
CA PRO A 102 -5.98 -14.50 -20.01
C PRO A 102 -5.93 -14.76 -18.50
N LEU A 103 -5.82 -13.70 -17.68
CA LEU A 103 -5.76 -13.76 -16.22
C LEU A 103 -6.50 -12.56 -15.61
N ILE A 104 -7.34 -12.81 -14.62
CA ILE A 104 -8.02 -11.80 -13.79
C ILE A 104 -7.33 -11.79 -12.41
N PRO A 105 -6.61 -10.73 -12.03
CA PRO A 105 -6.02 -10.64 -10.70
C PRO A 105 -7.10 -10.56 -9.61
N ILE A 106 -6.77 -11.08 -8.43
CA ILE A 106 -7.66 -11.09 -7.26
C ILE A 106 -7.04 -10.27 -6.14
N TRP A 107 -7.89 -9.58 -5.39
CA TRP A 107 -7.48 -8.83 -4.21
C TRP A 107 -6.78 -9.73 -3.19
N LYS A 108 -5.66 -9.24 -2.67
CA LYS A 108 -4.86 -9.89 -1.64
C LYS A 108 -4.60 -8.93 -0.48
N SER A 109 -4.91 -9.38 0.73
CA SER A 109 -4.60 -8.64 1.95
C SER A 109 -3.17 -8.91 2.41
N HIS A 110 -2.52 -7.88 2.95
CA HIS A 110 -1.20 -7.94 3.56
C HIS A 110 -1.28 -7.58 5.05
N SER A 111 -0.43 -8.20 5.85
CA SER A 111 -0.29 -7.91 7.29
C SER A 111 1.17 -8.05 7.64
N LEU A 112 1.87 -6.92 7.70
CA LEU A 112 3.33 -6.85 7.78
C LEU A 112 3.75 -6.25 9.12
N ILE A 113 4.80 -6.80 9.71
CA ILE A 113 5.37 -6.24 10.94
C ILE A 113 6.21 -5.02 10.59
N VAL A 114 5.92 -3.90 11.26
CA VAL A 114 6.79 -2.72 11.22
C VAL A 114 7.78 -2.84 12.37
N PRO A 115 9.10 -2.95 12.12
CA PRO A 115 10.09 -3.13 13.16
C PRO A 115 10.10 -1.98 14.19
N GLN A 116 10.58 -2.28 15.39
CA GLN A 116 10.86 -1.26 16.42
C GLN A 116 11.76 -0.14 15.86
N TYR A 117 11.59 1.08 16.37
CA TYR A 117 12.31 2.29 15.96
C TYR A 117 12.11 2.76 14.50
N VAL A 118 11.29 2.07 13.69
CA VAL A 118 10.94 2.53 12.33
C VAL A 118 9.88 3.62 12.38
N LEU A 119 8.80 3.40 13.15
CA LEU A 119 7.75 4.40 13.37
C LEU A 119 8.25 5.53 14.28
N ARG A 120 7.75 6.73 14.00
CA ARG A 120 7.96 7.99 14.72
C ARG A 120 6.61 8.67 14.91
N GLU A 121 6.57 9.84 15.54
CA GLU A 121 5.33 10.62 15.61
C GLU A 121 4.89 11.09 14.23
N GLU A 122 5.84 11.51 13.38
CA GLU A 122 5.58 11.89 11.99
C GLU A 122 6.37 10.97 11.06
N ASN A 123 5.68 10.42 10.06
CA ASN A 123 6.21 9.39 9.20
C ASN A 123 5.88 9.65 7.75
N VAL A 124 6.66 9.01 6.89
CA VAL A 124 6.35 8.90 5.46
C VAL A 124 6.36 7.42 5.09
N LEU A 125 5.24 6.94 4.56
CA LEU A 125 5.17 5.68 3.85
C LEU A 125 5.49 5.95 2.38
N HIS A 126 6.47 5.26 1.85
CA HIS A 126 6.87 5.32 0.45
C HIS A 126 6.53 4.00 -0.24
N ILE A 127 5.83 4.11 -1.36
CA ILE A 127 5.50 2.98 -2.25
C ILE A 127 6.03 3.31 -3.64
N GLU A 128 6.77 2.39 -4.23
CA GLU A 128 7.30 2.53 -5.59
C GLU A 128 7.22 1.22 -6.37
N ALA A 129 6.69 1.32 -7.59
CA ALA A 129 6.74 0.27 -8.59
C ALA A 129 8.19 0.06 -9.03
N VAL A 130 8.61 -1.19 -9.19
CA VAL A 130 9.91 -1.52 -9.77
C VAL A 130 9.78 -1.88 -11.24
N LYS A 131 10.88 -1.72 -11.96
CA LYS A 131 11.00 -2.26 -13.31
C LYS A 131 11.00 -3.79 -13.28
N MET A 132 10.34 -4.35 -14.26
CA MET A 132 10.21 -5.77 -14.52
C MET A 132 10.52 -6.03 -15.98
N ALA A 133 11.31 -7.08 -16.23
CA ALA A 133 11.54 -7.57 -17.58
C ALA A 133 10.37 -8.50 -17.95
N ILE A 134 9.53 -8.04 -18.87
CA ILE A 134 8.50 -8.87 -19.52
C ILE A 134 8.99 -9.12 -20.95
N ALA A 135 9.48 -10.32 -21.20
CA ALA A 135 10.15 -10.69 -22.45
C ALA A 135 11.32 -9.75 -22.82
N ILE A 136 11.19 -8.96 -23.89
CA ILE A 136 12.25 -8.06 -24.40
C ILE A 136 12.07 -6.59 -23.96
N GLU A 137 11.01 -6.28 -23.21
CA GLU A 137 10.71 -4.91 -22.76
C GLU A 137 10.83 -4.80 -21.23
N GLU A 138 11.37 -3.66 -20.77
CA GLU A 138 11.34 -3.27 -19.36
C GLU A 138 10.16 -2.34 -19.12
N THR A 139 9.19 -2.78 -18.31
CA THR A 139 8.05 -1.98 -17.87
C THR A 139 8.01 -1.94 -16.35
N TYR A 140 7.37 -0.94 -15.75
CA TYR A 140 7.12 -0.97 -14.31
C TYR A 140 5.96 -1.91 -13.98
N ASP A 141 6.02 -2.54 -12.80
CA ASP A 141 4.88 -3.29 -12.28
C ASP A 141 3.65 -2.36 -12.19
N THR A 142 2.50 -2.86 -12.63
CA THR A 142 1.24 -2.11 -12.61
C THR A 142 0.30 -2.77 -11.61
N PHE A 143 -0.04 -2.05 -10.55
CA PHE A 143 -0.83 -2.60 -9.45
C PHE A 143 -1.65 -1.52 -8.75
N ILE A 144 -2.61 -1.96 -7.95
CA ILE A 144 -3.45 -1.10 -7.11
C ILE A 144 -3.21 -1.44 -5.64
N ILE A 145 -3.14 -0.41 -4.81
CA ILE A 145 -3.12 -0.52 -3.34
C ILE A 145 -4.40 0.10 -2.78
N ASP A 146 -4.97 -0.52 -1.76
CA ASP A 146 -6.15 -0.03 -1.03
C ASP A 146 -5.98 -0.14 0.49
N ASN A 147 -6.77 0.66 1.22
CA ASN A 147 -6.99 0.55 2.67
C ASN A 147 -5.72 0.45 3.53
N ILE A 148 -4.76 1.38 3.35
CA ILE A 148 -3.51 1.34 4.11
C ILE A 148 -3.76 1.84 5.54
N VAL A 149 -3.53 0.98 6.53
CA VAL A 149 -3.67 1.26 7.95
C VAL A 149 -2.43 0.78 8.70
N VAL A 150 -1.92 1.60 9.62
CA VAL A 150 -0.88 1.20 10.56
C VAL A 150 -1.45 1.14 11.97
N PHE A 151 -1.21 0.04 12.66
CA PHE A 151 -1.52 -0.15 14.08
C PHE A 151 -0.23 -0.07 14.89
N PHE A 152 -0.28 0.61 16.02
CA PHE A 152 0.90 0.83 16.85
C PHE A 152 0.57 0.89 18.34
N LYS A 153 1.60 0.80 19.18
CA LYS A 153 1.47 0.90 20.64
C LYS A 153 1.79 2.32 21.09
N THR A 154 1.11 2.79 22.13
CA THR A 154 1.36 4.10 22.71
C THR A 154 1.98 4.00 24.10
N ASN A 155 2.85 4.96 24.41
CA ASN A 155 3.34 5.19 25.77
C ASN A 155 2.14 5.63 26.61
N ALA A 156 1.65 4.73 27.47
CA ALA A 156 0.45 4.97 28.26
C ALA A 156 0.68 6.10 29.29
N GLN A 157 0.44 7.35 28.88
CA GLN A 157 0.31 8.52 29.77
C GLN A 157 -0.67 9.61 29.28
N GLY A 158 -1.45 9.37 28.21
CA GLY A 158 -2.47 10.31 27.75
C GLY A 158 -3.79 9.64 27.41
N HIS A 159 -4.75 9.67 28.32
CA HIS A 159 -6.16 9.56 27.93
C HIS A 159 -6.51 10.77 27.05
N GLY A 160 -6.81 10.56 25.76
CA GLY A 160 -7.26 11.67 24.91
C GLY A 160 -7.58 11.29 23.46
N ARG A 161 -8.84 10.91 23.22
CA ARG A 161 -9.61 11.01 21.96
C ARG A 161 -9.04 10.31 20.71
N GLY A 162 -9.49 9.08 20.50
CA GLY A 162 -9.51 8.49 19.16
C GLY A 162 -10.44 9.25 18.21
N GLY A 163 -9.99 9.37 16.96
CA GLY A 163 -10.80 9.68 15.77
C GLY A 163 -11.40 11.08 15.67
N GLU A 164 -10.60 12.10 15.32
CA GLU A 164 -11.16 13.33 14.78
C GLU A 164 -11.45 13.13 13.28
N VAL A 165 -12.71 12.84 12.96
CA VAL A 165 -13.23 12.95 11.59
C VAL A 165 -13.31 14.44 11.27
N VAL A 166 -12.59 14.87 10.23
CA VAL A 166 -12.70 16.23 9.70
C VAL A 166 -14.09 16.40 9.09
N SER A 167 -15.03 16.88 9.91
CA SER A 167 -16.36 17.32 9.49
C SER A 167 -16.23 18.67 8.80
N SER A 168 -16.51 18.71 7.50
CA SER A 168 -16.56 19.91 6.67
C SER A 168 -17.50 20.95 7.26
N GLY A 169 -16.97 22.15 7.50
CA GLY A 169 -17.66 23.27 8.13
C GLY A 169 -18.95 23.69 7.42
N THR A 170 -19.95 23.98 8.23
CA THR A 170 -21.20 24.61 7.83
C THR A 170 -20.95 26.05 7.40
N LEU A 171 -21.26 26.37 6.14
CA LEU A 171 -21.42 27.76 5.68
C LEU A 171 -22.68 28.35 6.31
N LYS A 172 -22.50 29.42 7.10
CA LYS A 172 -23.55 30.40 7.40
C LYS A 172 -22.99 31.80 7.26
N SER A 173 -23.44 32.48 6.21
CA SER A 173 -24.08 33.80 6.30
C SER A 173 -24.91 33.99 5.04
#